data_AF-A0A7S4AY76-F1
#
_entry.id   AF-A0A7S4AY76-F1
#
_cell.length_a   1.000
_cell.length_b   1.000
_cell.length_c   1.000
_cell.angle_alpha   90.00
_cell.angle_beta   90.00
_cell.angle_gamma   90.00
#
_symmetry.space_group_name_H-M   'P 1'
#
loop_
_entity.id
_entity.type
_entity.pdbx_description
1 polymer ?
#
loop_
_entity_poly.entity_id
_entity_poly.type
_entity_poly.pdbx_seq_one_letter_code
_entity_poly.pdbx_strand_id
1 'polypeptide(L)'
;MPCRHLSSRPDLLQRIAFLSVLLAPGRAAAKGIAGDFSSRLGPPLRSAAEAASPQYDPVSGVELSLDAELYRSSSQGPDTELVPLTPELSEIDRVIDMATRTYGWMPIIPQFAANRSMAWQQWKGTILEKAWPAAVLTMTVQAVMIAWIRAADPLLQGLSAPDASHRLIAPLLALSTGWNYILTLATFVTTFFVGHSHTFWRGSYKLARVVQGRINDLGLLCAAHAQRGPDGRLTTEAAVLLQDVTRELRLAHVLFWSDVCYRRSVDLASVRVLLSDDGLKRMLARGMITPLEYNALLAAEAPPSRWYLVV
;
A
#
# COMPACT_ATOMS: atom_id res chain seq x y z
N MET A 1 -50.90 38.73 39.87
CA MET A 1 -51.94 37.97 39.12
C MET A 1 -52.79 38.98 38.36
N PRO A 2 -53.28 38.72 37.13
CA PRO A 2 -53.21 37.50 36.28
C PRO A 2 -52.44 37.78 34.96
N CYS A 3 -52.39 36.95 33.92
CA CYS A 3 -52.08 35.52 33.70
C CYS A 3 -52.11 35.31 32.16
N ARG A 4 -51.12 34.59 31.61
CA ARG A 4 -51.12 33.77 30.36
C ARG A 4 -51.35 34.52 29.01
N HIS A 5 -50.65 34.21 27.90
CA HIS A 5 -50.54 32.89 27.27
C HIS A 5 -49.29 32.74 26.37
N LEU A 6 -48.71 31.55 26.40
CA LEU A 6 -47.75 31.00 25.43
C LEU A 6 -48.41 30.74 24.06
N SER A 7 -47.64 30.94 22.99
CA SER A 7 -47.82 30.36 21.64
C SER A 7 -46.43 30.32 20.97
N SER A 8 -45.69 29.23 21.16
CA SER A 8 -45.44 28.15 20.19
C SER A 8 -44.76 28.60 18.88
N ARG A 9 -43.43 28.46 18.85
CA ARG A 9 -42.65 28.27 17.62
C ARG A 9 -42.61 26.77 17.27
N PRO A 10 -42.73 26.42 15.98
CA PRO A 10 -42.06 25.23 15.48
C PRO A 10 -41.33 25.56 14.17
N ASP A 11 -40.02 25.83 14.22
CA ASP A 11 -39.24 25.97 12.98
C ASP A 11 -37.76 25.55 13.10
N LEU A 12 -37.41 24.78 14.14
CA LEU A 12 -36.03 24.36 14.39
C LEU A 12 -35.80 22.84 14.27
N LEU A 13 -36.86 22.05 14.03
CA LEU A 13 -36.76 20.60 13.81
C LEU A 13 -36.65 20.19 12.34
N GLN A 14 -36.79 21.12 11.38
CA GLN A 14 -36.67 20.81 9.95
C GLN A 14 -35.25 20.92 9.38
N ARG A 15 -34.27 21.36 10.19
CA ARG A 15 -32.84 21.45 9.77
C ARG A 15 -31.93 20.34 10.31
N ILE A 16 -32.45 19.42 11.14
CA ILE A 16 -31.67 18.30 11.69
C ILE A 16 -31.87 16.99 10.88
N ALA A 17 -32.80 16.95 9.93
CA ALA A 17 -33.07 15.75 9.12
C ALA A 17 -32.06 15.47 7.98
N PHE A 18 -31.08 16.35 7.73
CA PHE A 18 -30.14 16.19 6.60
C PHE A 18 -28.79 15.54 6.94
N LEU A 19 -28.53 15.22 8.22
CA LEU A 19 -27.25 14.64 8.66
C LEU A 19 -27.33 13.17 9.10
N SER A 20 -28.51 12.56 9.06
CA SER A 20 -28.73 11.16 9.47
C SER A 20 -28.60 10.13 8.34
N VAL A 21 -28.25 10.54 7.11
CA VAL A 21 -28.17 9.65 5.94
C VAL A 21 -26.76 9.08 5.70
N LEU A 22 -25.73 9.55 6.38
CA LEU A 22 -24.34 9.09 6.17
C LEU A 22 -23.85 8.01 7.14
N LEU A 23 -24.67 7.58 8.11
CA LEU A 23 -24.29 6.57 9.11
C LEU A 23 -25.46 5.63 9.44
N ALA A 24 -25.85 4.78 8.49
CA ALA A 24 -26.59 3.56 8.78
C ALA A 24 -26.15 2.41 7.85
N PRO A 25 -25.85 1.21 8.37
CA PRO A 25 -25.51 0.05 7.56
C PRO A 25 -26.79 -0.61 7.03
N GLY A 26 -27.16 -0.29 5.79
CA GLY A 26 -28.32 -0.88 5.11
C GLY A 26 -28.03 -2.26 4.51
N ARG A 27 -28.25 -3.32 5.28
CA ARG A 27 -28.70 -4.61 4.73
C ARG A 27 -30.23 -4.58 4.70
N ALA A 28 -30.81 -5.15 3.64
CA ALA A 28 -32.24 -5.39 3.37
C ALA A 28 -32.98 -4.30 2.56
N ALA A 29 -32.79 -4.36 1.23
CA ALA A 29 -33.84 -4.05 0.25
C ALA A 29 -33.58 -4.86 -1.03
N ALA A 30 -33.65 -6.19 -0.92
CA ALA A 30 -33.70 -7.10 -2.06
C ALA A 30 -35.09 -7.74 -2.11
N LYS A 31 -36.08 -6.97 -2.58
CA LYS A 31 -37.36 -7.48 -3.06
C LYS A 31 -38.05 -6.38 -3.86
N GLY A 32 -38.21 -6.61 -5.17
CA GLY A 32 -39.17 -5.85 -5.98
C GLY A 32 -38.60 -4.94 -7.06
N ILE A 33 -37.68 -5.41 -7.92
CA ILE A 33 -37.58 -4.92 -9.30
C ILE A 33 -37.29 -6.12 -10.21
N ALA A 34 -38.31 -6.98 -10.35
CA ALA A 34 -38.41 -7.93 -11.45
C ALA A 34 -39.60 -7.44 -12.30
N GLY A 35 -39.31 -6.51 -13.19
CA GLY A 35 -40.29 -5.86 -14.04
C GLY A 35 -39.61 -5.22 -15.23
N ASP A 36 -39.56 -5.98 -16.32
CA ASP A 36 -39.58 -5.47 -17.68
C ASP A 36 -38.34 -4.68 -18.18
N PHE A 37 -37.20 -5.38 -18.29
CA PHE A 37 -36.03 -4.91 -19.06
C PHE A 37 -35.79 -5.71 -20.35
N SER A 38 -36.77 -6.53 -20.77
CA SER A 38 -36.65 -7.42 -21.94
C SER A 38 -37.14 -6.78 -23.25
N SER A 39 -37.80 -5.62 -23.20
CA SER A 39 -38.47 -5.01 -24.36
C SER A 39 -37.70 -3.85 -25.01
N ARG A 40 -36.46 -3.56 -24.57
CA ARG A 40 -35.62 -2.46 -25.11
C ARG A 40 -34.27 -2.88 -25.68
N LEU A 41 -34.09 -4.17 -25.99
CA LEU A 41 -32.95 -4.63 -26.77
C LEU A 41 -33.27 -4.42 -28.26
N GLY A 42 -32.65 -3.40 -28.86
CA GLY A 42 -32.59 -3.24 -30.30
C GLY A 42 -31.93 -4.45 -30.99
N PRO A 43 -31.99 -4.52 -32.33
CA PRO A 43 -31.53 -5.69 -33.09
C PRO A 43 -30.04 -6.00 -32.82
N PRO A 44 -29.65 -7.27 -32.90
CA PRO A 44 -28.31 -7.71 -32.54
C PRO A 44 -27.27 -7.11 -33.51
N LEU A 45 -26.31 -6.37 -32.95
CA LEU A 45 -25.07 -5.95 -33.62
C LEU A 45 -24.17 -7.16 -33.87
N ARG A 46 -24.60 -8.05 -34.78
CA ARG A 46 -23.77 -9.10 -35.41
C ARG A 46 -23.47 -8.64 -36.84
N SER A 47 -22.51 -7.74 -37.00
CA SER A 47 -21.79 -7.53 -38.27
C SER A 47 -20.64 -6.51 -38.20
N ALA A 48 -20.45 -5.77 -37.10
CA ALA A 48 -19.40 -4.75 -37.01
C ALA A 48 -18.09 -5.20 -36.32
N ALA A 49 -18.08 -6.38 -35.67
CA ALA A 49 -16.91 -6.87 -34.92
C ALA A 49 -15.91 -7.70 -35.78
N GLU A 50 -16.20 -7.92 -37.06
CA GLU A 50 -15.42 -8.79 -37.95
C GLU A 50 -14.65 -8.02 -39.04
N ALA A 51 -14.75 -6.68 -39.06
CA ALA A 51 -14.12 -5.83 -40.08
C ALA A 51 -12.97 -4.94 -39.56
N ALA A 52 -12.49 -5.16 -38.33
CA ALA A 52 -11.40 -4.37 -37.75
C ALA A 52 -10.43 -5.24 -36.94
N SER A 53 -9.90 -6.30 -37.55
CA SER A 53 -8.64 -6.87 -37.09
C SER A 53 -7.53 -5.94 -37.58
N PRO A 54 -6.82 -5.20 -36.70
CA PRO A 54 -5.68 -4.40 -37.14
C PRO A 54 -4.66 -5.34 -37.78
N GLN A 55 -4.41 -5.11 -39.05
CA GLN A 55 -3.39 -5.80 -39.83
C GLN A 55 -2.04 -5.45 -39.18
N TYR A 56 -1.45 -6.42 -38.47
CA TYR A 56 -0.15 -6.27 -37.85
C TYR A 56 0.89 -6.17 -38.96
N ASP A 57 1.40 -4.95 -39.18
CA ASP A 57 2.40 -4.65 -40.18
C ASP A 57 3.80 -4.86 -39.55
N PRO A 58 4.54 -5.91 -39.93
CA PRO A 58 5.82 -6.21 -39.32
C PRO A 58 6.94 -5.42 -40.01
N VAL A 59 6.87 -4.09 -40.03
CA VAL A 59 7.96 -3.25 -40.54
C VAL A 59 8.12 -1.97 -39.73
N SER A 60 8.97 -2.05 -38.72
CA SER A 60 10.09 -1.12 -38.44
C SER A 60 10.62 -1.50 -37.06
N GLY A 61 11.93 -1.64 -36.93
CA GLY A 61 12.57 -1.97 -35.67
C GLY A 61 12.15 -0.99 -34.59
N VAL A 62 11.21 -1.39 -33.74
CA VAL A 62 11.04 -0.79 -32.43
C VAL A 62 12.25 -1.25 -31.65
N GLU A 63 13.33 -0.51 -31.79
CA GLU A 63 14.43 -0.56 -30.84
C GLU A 63 13.79 -0.23 -29.50
N LEU A 64 13.64 -1.24 -28.65
CA LEU A 64 13.20 -1.12 -27.26
C LEU A 64 14.30 -0.38 -26.49
N SER A 65 14.49 0.90 -26.81
CA SER A 65 15.29 1.83 -26.04
C SER A 65 14.50 2.15 -24.78
N LEU A 66 14.69 1.34 -23.75
CA LEU A 66 14.27 1.66 -22.39
C LEU A 66 14.97 2.94 -21.97
N ASP A 67 14.27 4.06 -22.05
CA ASP A 67 14.73 5.31 -21.46
C ASP A 67 14.76 5.14 -19.93
N ALA A 68 15.96 4.88 -19.43
CA ALA A 68 16.19 4.53 -18.04
C ALA A 68 15.95 5.70 -17.07
N GLU A 69 15.89 6.94 -17.58
CA GLU A 69 15.48 8.12 -16.79
C GLU A 69 13.96 8.18 -16.64
N LEU A 70 13.21 7.73 -17.65
CA LEU A 70 11.75 7.76 -17.65
C LEU A 70 11.14 6.72 -16.70
N TYR A 71 11.87 5.64 -16.42
CA TYR A 71 11.48 4.58 -15.48
C TYR A 71 11.98 4.79 -14.05
N ARG A 72 12.70 5.89 -13.80
CA ARG A 72 13.13 6.28 -12.45
C ARG A 72 11.88 6.59 -11.62
N SER A 73 11.64 5.81 -10.58
CA SER A 73 10.51 6.05 -9.68
C SER A 73 10.65 7.45 -9.07
N SER A 74 9.61 8.27 -9.09
CA SER A 74 9.60 9.60 -8.46
C SER A 74 9.91 9.56 -6.95
N SER A 75 9.89 8.37 -6.34
CA SER A 75 10.32 8.13 -4.96
C SER A 75 11.83 7.94 -4.77
N GLN A 76 12.63 7.82 -5.84
CA GLN A 76 14.06 7.46 -5.77
C GLN A 76 14.99 8.67 -5.58
N GLY A 77 14.51 9.90 -5.78
CA GLY A 77 15.34 11.11 -5.65
C GLY A 77 16.54 11.14 -6.63
N PRO A 78 17.31 12.24 -6.68
CA PRO A 78 18.61 12.25 -7.36
C PRO A 78 19.54 11.23 -6.71
N ASP A 79 20.50 10.68 -7.46
CA ASP A 79 21.59 9.82 -6.97
C ASP A 79 22.46 10.65 -6.04
N THR A 80 21.93 10.94 -4.86
CA THR A 80 22.70 11.49 -3.77
C THR A 80 23.65 10.37 -3.42
N GLU A 81 24.95 10.63 -3.56
CA GLU A 81 26.03 9.71 -3.19
C GLU A 81 25.55 8.92 -1.97
N LEU A 82 25.40 7.62 -2.17
CA LEU A 82 24.92 6.71 -1.15
C LEU A 82 25.79 6.97 0.08
N VAL A 83 25.24 7.65 1.09
CA VAL A 83 25.91 7.72 2.38
C VAL A 83 26.16 6.27 2.74
N PRO A 84 27.43 5.83 2.88
CA PRO A 84 27.72 4.45 3.16
C PRO A 84 27.15 4.15 4.55
N LEU A 85 25.92 3.67 4.55
CA LEU A 85 25.30 3.04 5.71
C LEU A 85 26.18 1.83 5.94
N THR A 86 27.08 1.89 6.93
CA THR A 86 27.85 0.71 7.37
C THR A 86 26.83 -0.33 7.80
N PRO A 87 26.52 -1.33 6.97
CA PRO A 87 25.45 -2.25 7.28
C PRO A 87 26.01 -3.16 8.38
N GLU A 88 25.27 -3.32 9.47
CA GLU A 88 25.58 -4.43 10.37
C GLU A 88 25.40 -5.71 9.54
N LEU A 89 26.41 -6.58 9.45
CA LEU A 89 26.35 -7.81 8.62
C LEU A 89 25.11 -8.66 8.93
N SER A 90 24.62 -8.59 10.16
CA SER A 90 23.36 -9.18 10.63
C SER A 90 22.13 -8.66 9.89
N GLU A 91 22.11 -7.39 9.48
CA GLU A 91 21.05 -6.78 8.69
C GLU A 91 21.03 -7.36 7.27
N ILE A 92 22.19 -7.43 6.61
CA ILE A 92 22.34 -8.04 5.27
C ILE A 92 21.89 -9.50 5.32
N ASP A 93 22.38 -10.26 6.31
CA ASP A 93 22.02 -11.66 6.48
C ASP A 93 20.52 -11.85 6.68
N ARG A 94 19.88 -10.97 7.46
CA ARG A 94 18.43 -11.01 7.65
C ARG A 94 17.66 -10.75 6.35
N VAL A 95 18.12 -9.82 5.51
CA VAL A 95 17.50 -9.54 4.20
C VAL A 95 17.72 -10.71 3.23
N ILE A 96 18.92 -11.28 3.20
CA ILE A 96 19.22 -12.48 2.42
C ILE A 96 18.32 -13.63 2.85
N ASP A 97 18.21 -13.90 4.15
CA ASP A 97 17.35 -14.95 4.68
C ASP A 97 15.89 -14.67 4.33
N MET A 98 15.44 -13.40 4.36
CA MET A 98 14.09 -13.01 3.92
C MET A 98 13.85 -13.29 2.42
N ALA A 99 14.81 -12.93 1.57
CA ALA A 99 14.76 -13.15 0.12
C ALA A 99 14.93 -14.63 -0.27
N THR A 100 15.52 -15.44 0.61
CA THR A 100 15.85 -16.85 0.36
C THR A 100 14.93 -17.85 1.02
N ARG A 101 14.01 -17.40 1.88
CA ARG A 101 13.01 -18.25 2.54
C ARG A 101 12.23 -19.08 1.51
N THR A 102 12.58 -20.36 1.42
CA THR A 102 11.89 -21.40 0.64
C THR A 102 10.71 -22.01 1.42
N TYR A 103 10.70 -21.87 2.75
CA TYR A 103 9.65 -22.40 3.61
C TYR A 103 8.44 -21.46 3.65
N GLY A 104 7.58 -21.57 2.65
CA GLY A 104 6.27 -20.91 2.56
C GLY A 104 5.22 -21.51 3.50
N TRP A 105 5.48 -21.57 4.81
CA TRP A 105 4.48 -22.04 5.79
C TRP A 105 3.32 -21.06 5.95
N MET A 106 3.48 -19.81 5.50
CA MET A 106 2.36 -18.91 5.32
C MET A 106 1.88 -19.01 3.88
N PRO A 107 0.57 -19.20 3.65
CA PRO A 107 0.03 -19.09 2.31
C PRO A 107 0.46 -17.72 1.76
N ILE A 108 0.93 -17.73 0.50
CA ILE A 108 1.42 -16.55 -0.22
C ILE A 108 0.43 -15.37 -0.14
N ILE A 109 -0.85 -15.69 0.07
CA ILE A 109 -1.87 -14.77 0.55
C ILE A 109 -2.39 -15.33 1.88
N PRO A 110 -2.21 -14.64 3.03
CA PRO A 110 -2.94 -14.98 4.23
C PRO A 110 -4.42 -14.95 3.89
N GLN A 111 -5.08 -16.11 3.92
CA GLN A 111 -6.51 -16.18 3.67
C GLN A 111 -7.18 -15.32 4.73
N PHE A 112 -7.99 -14.35 4.30
CA PHE A 112 -8.72 -13.49 5.21
C PHE A 112 -9.76 -14.34 5.95
N ALA A 113 -9.39 -14.83 7.14
CA ALA A 113 -10.32 -15.43 8.06
C ALA A 113 -11.13 -14.31 8.70
N ALA A 114 -12.33 -14.07 8.17
CA ALA A 114 -13.20 -12.99 8.58
C ALA A 114 -13.80 -13.24 9.97
N ASN A 115 -13.00 -13.16 11.03
CA ASN A 115 -13.50 -13.14 12.40
C ASN A 115 -13.57 -11.70 12.89
N ARG A 116 -14.80 -11.19 13.06
CA ARG A 116 -15.04 -9.81 13.51
C ARG A 116 -14.40 -9.52 14.87
N SER A 117 -14.40 -10.49 15.79
CA SER A 117 -13.76 -10.31 17.10
C SER A 117 -12.24 -10.20 16.99
N MET A 118 -11.64 -10.94 16.05
CA MET A 118 -10.20 -10.90 15.80
C MET A 118 -9.75 -9.51 15.32
N ALA A 119 -10.54 -8.85 14.47
CA ALA A 119 -10.24 -7.50 14.00
C ALA A 119 -10.17 -6.47 15.13
N TRP A 120 -10.99 -6.62 16.18
CA TRP A 120 -10.97 -5.75 17.36
C TRP A 120 -9.88 -6.11 18.37
N GLN A 121 -9.44 -7.37 18.38
CA GLN A 121 -8.37 -7.86 19.28
C GLN A 121 -6.97 -7.69 18.67
N GLN A 122 -6.87 -7.49 17.36
CA GLN A 122 -5.60 -7.32 16.68
C GLN A 122 -5.00 -5.95 17.02
N TRP A 123 -3.80 -5.94 17.58
CA TRP A 123 -3.04 -4.70 17.78
C TRP A 123 -2.23 -4.36 16.53
N LYS A 124 -1.41 -5.31 16.07
CA LYS A 124 -0.47 -5.10 14.95
C LYS A 124 -1.17 -4.85 13.62
N GLY A 125 -0.79 -3.79 12.93
CA GLY A 125 -1.33 -3.37 11.64
C GLY A 125 -2.67 -2.63 11.74
N THR A 126 -3.10 -2.24 12.94
CA THR A 126 -4.35 -1.49 13.11
C THR A 126 -4.13 0.01 13.18
N ILE A 127 -5.23 0.76 13.00
CA ILE A 127 -5.25 2.21 13.17
C ILE A 127 -4.85 2.59 14.60
N LEU A 128 -5.24 1.77 15.60
CA LEU A 128 -4.91 2.04 17.00
C LEU A 128 -3.40 2.02 17.25
N GLU A 129 -2.67 1.03 16.69
CA GLU A 129 -1.21 0.95 16.83
C GLU A 129 -0.51 2.24 16.36
N LYS A 130 -1.02 2.85 15.28
CA LYS A 130 -0.41 4.06 14.71
C LYS A 130 -0.94 5.36 15.32
N ALA A 131 -2.21 5.39 15.74
CA ALA A 131 -2.88 6.61 16.18
C ALA A 131 -2.81 6.83 17.70
N TRP A 132 -2.57 5.79 18.52
CA TRP A 132 -2.62 5.92 19.98
C TRP A 132 -1.66 6.96 20.57
N PRO A 133 -0.41 7.18 20.08
CA PRO A 133 0.47 8.17 20.69
C PRO A 133 -0.08 9.59 20.50
N ALA A 134 -0.60 9.89 19.31
CA ALA A 134 -1.24 11.15 19.01
C ALA A 134 -2.56 11.33 19.80
N ALA A 135 -3.34 10.26 19.95
CA ALA A 135 -4.55 10.28 20.76
C ALA A 135 -4.26 10.56 22.24
N VAL A 136 -3.26 9.89 22.84
CA VAL A 136 -2.84 10.13 24.22
C VAL A 136 -2.30 11.54 24.39
N LEU A 137 -1.48 12.03 23.47
CA LEU A 137 -0.95 13.39 23.50
C LEU A 137 -2.09 14.43 23.47
N THR A 138 -3.04 14.28 22.54
CA THR A 138 -4.18 15.22 22.42
C THR A 138 -5.09 15.18 23.64
N MET A 139 -5.40 13.99 24.19
CA MET A 139 -6.15 13.84 25.44
C MET A 139 -5.42 14.45 26.63
N THR A 140 -4.10 14.28 26.71
CA THR A 140 -3.27 14.84 27.80
C THR A 140 -3.26 16.37 27.74
N VAL A 141 -3.05 16.95 26.54
CA VAL A 141 -3.09 18.41 26.36
C VAL A 141 -4.46 18.96 26.75
N GLN A 142 -5.55 18.31 26.33
CA GLN A 142 -6.91 18.72 26.71
C GLN A 142 -7.14 18.63 28.22
N ALA A 143 -6.70 17.54 28.87
CA ALA A 143 -6.84 17.37 30.31
C ALA A 143 -6.05 18.42 31.10
N VAL A 144 -4.82 18.72 30.70
CA VAL A 144 -3.98 19.76 31.31
C VAL A 144 -4.61 21.14 31.13
N MET A 145 -5.13 21.46 29.94
CA MET A 145 -5.82 22.72 29.69
C MET A 145 -7.07 22.89 30.57
N ILE A 146 -7.88 21.83 30.71
CA ILE A 146 -9.07 21.86 31.58
C ILE A 146 -8.66 22.03 33.04
N ALA A 147 -7.64 21.29 33.51
CA ALA A 147 -7.13 21.40 34.87
C ALA A 147 -6.59 22.80 35.16
N TRP A 148 -5.86 23.39 34.21
CA TRP A 148 -5.32 24.74 34.31
C TRP A 148 -6.44 25.80 34.40
N ILE A 149 -7.47 25.71 33.54
CA ILE A 149 -8.62 26.63 33.57
C ILE A 149 -9.37 26.53 34.91
N ARG A 150 -9.58 25.31 35.43
CA ARG A 150 -10.25 25.09 36.73
C ARG A 150 -9.42 25.55 37.93
N ALA A 151 -8.10 25.46 37.84
CA ALA A 151 -7.21 25.99 38.88
C ALA A 151 -7.19 27.53 38.87
N ALA A 152 -7.30 28.14 37.68
CA ALA A 152 -7.30 29.59 37.52
C ALA A 152 -8.63 30.25 37.94
N ASP A 153 -9.77 29.54 37.82
CA ASP A 153 -11.08 30.08 38.15
C ASP A 153 -11.86 29.22 39.17
N PRO A 154 -12.03 29.70 40.41
CA PRO A 154 -12.78 29.00 41.45
C PRO A 154 -14.26 28.77 41.12
N LEU A 155 -14.85 29.60 40.25
CA LEU A 155 -16.27 29.48 39.86
C LEU A 155 -16.52 28.27 38.95
N LEU A 156 -15.46 27.69 38.38
CA LEU A 156 -15.49 26.50 37.52
C LEU A 156 -15.14 25.21 38.28
N GLN A 157 -15.07 25.26 39.63
CA GLN A 157 -14.78 24.09 40.47
C GLN A 157 -16.01 23.16 40.52
N GLY A 158 -16.04 22.18 39.62
CA GLY A 158 -17.06 21.14 39.58
C GLY A 158 -17.03 20.33 38.29
N LEU A 159 -17.79 19.23 38.24
CA LEU A 159 -17.98 18.43 37.02
C LEU A 159 -19.06 19.02 36.10
N SER A 160 -19.77 20.06 36.53
CA SER A 160 -20.82 20.72 35.76
C SER A 160 -20.26 21.44 34.54
N ALA A 161 -21.03 21.42 33.45
CA ALA A 161 -20.72 22.20 32.27
C ALA A 161 -20.78 23.70 32.63
N PRO A 162 -19.74 24.48 32.32
CA PRO A 162 -19.70 25.89 32.66
C PRO A 162 -20.58 26.75 31.75
N ASP A 163 -21.03 27.88 32.27
CA ASP A 163 -21.94 28.76 31.54
C ASP A 163 -21.29 29.37 30.29
N ALA A 164 -22.05 29.44 29.20
CA ALA A 164 -21.59 29.94 27.91
C ALA A 164 -21.22 31.43 27.94
N SER A 165 -21.75 32.18 28.92
CA SER A 165 -21.46 33.59 29.14
C SER A 165 -20.08 33.87 29.74
N HIS A 166 -19.36 32.83 30.20
CA HIS A 166 -18.08 32.98 30.88
C HIS A 166 -17.02 33.62 29.97
N ARG A 167 -16.28 34.61 30.49
CA ARG A 167 -15.30 35.41 29.74
C ARG A 167 -14.26 34.58 28.98
N LEU A 168 -13.84 33.45 29.55
CA LEU A 168 -12.86 32.55 28.92
C LEU A 168 -13.49 31.55 27.93
N ILE A 169 -14.77 31.21 28.09
CA ILE A 169 -15.45 30.19 27.28
C ILE A 169 -16.06 30.79 26.03
N ALA A 170 -16.62 31.98 26.11
CA ALA A 170 -17.19 32.69 24.97
C ALA A 170 -16.25 32.76 23.74
N PRO A 171 -14.95 33.12 23.86
CA PRO A 171 -14.04 33.11 22.70
C PRO A 171 -13.71 31.69 22.21
N LEU A 172 -13.60 30.71 23.11
CA LEU A 172 -13.38 29.30 22.75
C LEU A 172 -14.59 28.72 22.00
N LEU A 173 -15.79 29.15 22.36
CA LEU A 173 -17.02 28.78 21.66
C LEU A 173 -17.05 29.37 20.24
N ALA A 174 -16.60 30.61 20.05
CA ALA A 174 -16.43 31.19 18.72
C ALA A 174 -15.39 30.40 17.90
N LEU A 175 -14.27 30.02 18.51
CA LEU A 175 -13.24 29.18 17.87
C LEU A 175 -13.81 27.81 17.45
N SER A 176 -14.71 27.22 18.22
CA SER A 176 -15.37 25.95 17.87
C SER A 176 -16.13 26.02 16.54
N THR A 177 -16.69 27.19 16.21
CA THR A 177 -17.37 27.41 14.93
C THR A 177 -16.39 27.36 13.77
N GLY A 178 -15.24 28.05 13.90
CA GLY A 178 -14.15 27.99 12.92
C GLY A 178 -13.58 26.58 12.76
N TRP A 179 -13.45 25.86 13.87
CA TRP A 179 -12.97 24.48 13.89
C TRP A 179 -13.87 23.52 13.09
N ASN A 180 -15.21 23.68 13.16
CA ASN A 180 -16.14 22.87 12.40
C ASN A 180 -15.98 23.03 10.87
N TYR A 181 -15.66 24.24 10.40
CA TYR A 181 -15.36 24.47 8.98
C TYR A 181 -14.07 23.77 8.57
N ILE A 182 -13.01 23.90 9.37
CA ILE A 182 -11.72 23.23 9.12
C ILE A 182 -11.90 21.71 9.14
N LEU A 183 -12.70 21.17 10.06
CA LEU A 183 -12.99 19.74 10.14
C LEU A 183 -13.64 19.21 8.85
N THR A 184 -14.57 19.97 8.27
CA THR A 184 -15.23 19.59 7.01
C THR A 184 -14.22 19.58 5.86
N LEU A 185 -13.40 20.62 5.74
CA LEU A 185 -12.35 20.69 4.72
C LEU A 185 -11.31 19.57 4.89
N ALA A 186 -10.85 19.34 6.12
CA ALA A 186 -9.90 18.28 6.44
C ALA A 186 -10.46 16.89 6.12
N THR A 187 -11.74 16.65 6.42
CA THR A 187 -12.43 15.39 6.08
C THR A 187 -12.49 15.20 4.57
N PHE A 188 -12.82 16.25 3.81
CA PHE A 188 -12.85 16.20 2.34
C PHE A 188 -11.48 15.88 1.75
N VAL A 189 -10.44 16.64 2.13
CA VAL A 189 -9.06 16.44 1.64
C VAL A 189 -8.54 15.05 2.01
N THR A 190 -8.75 14.62 3.26
CA THR A 190 -8.31 13.30 3.73
C THR A 190 -9.02 12.20 2.96
N THR A 191 -10.32 12.30 2.73
CA THR A 191 -11.09 11.28 1.99
C THR A 191 -10.60 11.16 0.55
N PHE A 192 -10.36 12.30 -0.13
CA PHE A 192 -9.83 12.32 -1.48
C PHE A 192 -8.42 11.70 -1.55
N PHE A 193 -7.53 12.13 -0.66
CA PHE A 193 -6.16 11.65 -0.61
C PHE A 193 -6.08 10.15 -0.29
N VAL A 194 -6.87 9.68 0.69
CA VAL A 194 -6.95 8.25 1.05
C VAL A 194 -7.51 7.44 -0.13
N GLY A 195 -8.52 7.96 -0.83
CA GLY A 195 -9.06 7.32 -2.03
C GLY A 195 -8.02 7.15 -3.13
N HIS A 196 -7.24 8.19 -3.41
CA HIS A 196 -6.17 8.12 -4.40
C HIS A 196 -5.03 7.19 -3.97
N SER A 197 -4.59 7.30 -2.71
CA SER A 197 -3.56 6.44 -2.13
C SER A 197 -3.94 4.96 -2.16
N HIS A 198 -5.20 4.63 -1.85
CA HIS A 198 -5.69 3.26 -1.92
C HIS A 198 -5.72 2.73 -3.36
N THR A 199 -6.12 3.56 -4.33
CA THR A 199 -6.10 3.19 -5.76
C THR A 199 -4.68 2.92 -6.23
N PHE A 200 -3.73 3.81 -5.89
CA PHE A 200 -2.31 3.62 -6.17
C PHE A 200 -1.77 2.32 -5.55
N TRP A 201 -2.00 2.10 -4.25
CA TRP A 201 -1.58 0.88 -3.56
C TRP A 201 -2.12 -0.39 -4.21
N ARG A 202 -3.41 -0.41 -4.58
CA ARG A 202 -4.01 -1.53 -5.32
C ARG A 202 -3.35 -1.77 -6.68
N GLY A 203 -3.00 -0.69 -7.38
CA GLY A 203 -2.26 -0.75 -8.64
C GLY A 203 -0.88 -1.39 -8.46
N SER A 204 -0.09 -0.88 -7.51
CA SER A 204 1.24 -1.42 -7.18
C SER A 204 1.17 -2.89 -6.73
N TYR A 205 0.20 -3.24 -5.88
CA TYR A 205 -0.02 -4.62 -5.44
C TYR A 205 -0.35 -5.53 -6.63
N LYS A 206 -1.25 -5.10 -7.52
CA LYS A 206 -1.61 -5.87 -8.72
C LYS A 206 -0.39 -6.09 -9.61
N LEU A 207 0.41 -5.05 -9.86
CA LEU A 207 1.64 -5.14 -10.67
C LEU A 207 2.64 -6.13 -10.05
N ALA A 208 2.89 -6.04 -8.75
CA ALA A 208 3.77 -6.98 -8.05
C ALA A 208 3.30 -8.45 -8.22
N ARG A 209 1.98 -8.68 -8.13
CA ARG A 209 1.39 -10.01 -8.35
C ARG A 209 1.50 -10.49 -9.79
N VAL A 210 1.36 -9.57 -10.76
CA VAL A 210 1.57 -9.90 -12.18
C VAL A 210 3.02 -10.31 -12.42
N VAL A 211 3.99 -9.55 -11.92
CA VAL A 211 5.43 -9.89 -12.03
C VAL A 211 5.69 -11.28 -11.44
N GLN A 212 5.20 -11.55 -10.23
CA GLN A 212 5.34 -12.87 -9.61
C GLN A 212 4.71 -13.99 -10.45
N GLY A 213 3.52 -13.75 -11.02
CA GLY A 213 2.86 -14.69 -11.93
C GLY A 213 3.69 -14.96 -13.18
N ARG A 214 4.24 -13.92 -13.81
CA ARG A 214 5.06 -14.04 -15.03
C ARG A 214 6.37 -14.77 -14.80
N ILE A 215 7.04 -14.54 -13.67
CA ILE A 215 8.24 -15.30 -13.30
C ILE A 215 7.91 -16.80 -13.16
N ASN A 216 6.76 -17.12 -12.55
CA ASN A 216 6.30 -18.51 -12.45
C ASN A 216 5.92 -19.11 -13.83
N ASP A 217 5.25 -18.34 -14.70
CA ASP A 217 4.94 -18.77 -16.06
C ASP A 217 6.22 -19.10 -16.85
N LEU A 218 7.26 -18.27 -16.74
CA LEU A 218 8.56 -18.51 -17.36
C LEU A 218 9.19 -19.82 -16.84
N GLY A 219 9.19 -20.02 -15.52
CA GLY A 219 9.71 -21.26 -14.92
C GLY A 219 8.96 -22.51 -15.42
N LEU A 220 7.63 -22.44 -15.53
CA LEU A 220 6.82 -23.53 -16.07
C LEU A 220 7.09 -23.77 -17.55
N LEU A 221 7.26 -22.72 -18.35
CA LEU A 221 7.57 -22.82 -19.77
C LEU A 221 8.93 -23.49 -19.98
N CYS A 222 9.97 -23.04 -19.25
CA CYS A 222 11.29 -23.66 -19.29
C CYS A 222 11.22 -25.14 -18.88
N ALA A 223 10.49 -25.48 -17.81
CA ALA A 223 10.36 -26.85 -17.33
C ALA A 223 9.57 -27.77 -18.29
N ALA A 224 8.61 -27.22 -19.03
CA ALA A 224 7.82 -27.96 -20.02
C ALA A 224 8.63 -28.30 -21.28
N HIS A 225 9.54 -27.41 -21.70
CA HIS A 225 10.40 -27.60 -22.87
C HIS A 225 11.76 -28.24 -22.57
N ALA A 226 12.07 -28.48 -21.29
CA ALA A 226 13.32 -29.09 -20.90
C ALA A 226 13.47 -30.52 -21.45
N GLN A 227 14.65 -30.83 -21.99
CA GLN A 227 14.95 -32.13 -22.57
C GLN A 227 14.84 -33.25 -21.51
N ARG A 228 14.22 -34.36 -21.91
CA ARG A 228 14.04 -35.54 -21.06
C ARG A 228 14.68 -36.77 -21.69
N GLY A 229 15.22 -37.63 -20.84
CA GLY A 229 15.69 -38.94 -21.21
C GLY A 229 14.55 -39.91 -21.53
N PRO A 230 14.87 -41.12 -22.03
CA PRO A 230 13.87 -42.17 -22.28
C PRO A 230 13.14 -42.63 -21.01
N ASP A 231 13.69 -42.38 -19.82
CA ASP A 231 13.10 -42.63 -18.52
C ASP A 231 12.14 -41.51 -18.05
N GLY A 232 11.95 -40.46 -18.87
CA GLY A 232 11.12 -39.30 -18.56
C GLY A 232 11.74 -38.30 -17.58
N ARG A 233 12.95 -38.58 -17.06
CA ARG A 233 13.69 -37.66 -16.20
C ARG A 233 14.36 -36.59 -17.04
N LEU A 234 14.63 -35.44 -16.41
CA LEU A 234 15.40 -34.37 -17.06
C LEU A 234 16.83 -34.86 -17.35
N THR A 235 17.37 -34.50 -18.51
CA THR A 235 18.79 -34.69 -18.77
C THR A 235 19.61 -33.82 -17.83
N THR A 236 20.86 -34.21 -17.55
CA THR A 236 21.74 -33.47 -16.65
C THR A 236 21.94 -32.03 -17.12
N GLU A 237 22.11 -31.83 -18.44
CA GLU A 237 22.31 -30.52 -19.07
C GLU A 237 21.05 -29.65 -18.92
N ALA A 238 19.85 -30.23 -19.13
CA ALA A 238 18.60 -29.51 -18.97
C ALA A 238 18.34 -29.14 -17.50
N ALA A 239 18.70 -30.02 -16.55
CA ALA A 239 18.58 -29.76 -15.13
C ALA A 239 19.50 -28.60 -14.68
N VAL A 240 20.74 -28.58 -15.16
CA VAL A 240 21.69 -27.49 -14.89
C VAL A 240 21.18 -26.17 -15.48
N LEU A 241 20.76 -26.17 -16.74
CA LEU A 241 20.21 -24.97 -17.39
C LEU A 241 18.99 -24.40 -16.65
N LEU A 242 18.05 -25.27 -16.23
CA LEU A 242 16.88 -24.84 -15.46
C LEU A 242 17.27 -24.24 -14.11
N GLN A 243 18.31 -24.79 -13.46
CA GLN A 243 18.82 -24.26 -12.21
C GLN A 243 19.44 -22.87 -12.40
N ASP A 244 20.20 -22.67 -13.48
CA ASP A 244 20.79 -21.37 -13.81
C ASP A 244 19.73 -20.31 -14.13
N VAL A 245 18.77 -20.63 -15.01
CA VAL A 245 17.66 -19.72 -15.34
C VAL A 245 16.85 -19.35 -14.10
N THR A 246 16.56 -20.31 -13.23
CA THR A 246 15.80 -20.05 -11.99
C THR A 246 16.59 -19.13 -11.04
N ARG A 247 17.90 -19.32 -10.96
CA ARG A 247 18.81 -18.56 -10.10
C ARG A 247 18.96 -17.12 -10.61
N GLU A 248 19.14 -16.93 -11.91
CA GLU A 248 19.21 -15.61 -12.57
C GLU A 248 17.89 -14.85 -12.44
N LEU A 249 16.74 -15.48 -12.73
CA LEU A 249 15.42 -14.86 -12.55
C LEU A 249 15.20 -14.40 -11.10
N ARG A 250 15.62 -15.21 -10.13
CA ARG A 250 15.51 -14.87 -8.72
C ARG A 250 16.46 -13.74 -8.35
N LEU A 251 17.69 -13.75 -8.85
CA LEU A 251 18.66 -12.69 -8.62
C LEU A 251 18.16 -11.36 -9.17
N ALA A 252 17.72 -11.33 -10.43
CA ALA A 252 17.13 -10.15 -11.07
C ALA A 252 15.93 -9.63 -10.27
N HIS A 253 15.03 -10.52 -9.82
CA HIS A 253 13.88 -10.15 -8.99
C HIS A 253 14.30 -9.56 -7.63
N VAL A 254 15.30 -10.14 -6.96
CA VAL A 254 15.82 -9.63 -5.68
C VAL A 254 16.47 -8.26 -5.87
N LEU A 255 17.30 -8.07 -6.88
CA LEU A 255 17.95 -6.79 -7.17
C LEU A 255 16.92 -5.71 -7.53
N PHE A 256 15.94 -6.04 -8.37
CA PHE A 256 14.83 -5.14 -8.71
C PHE A 256 14.08 -4.65 -7.46
N TRP A 257 13.68 -5.57 -6.57
CA TRP A 257 12.99 -5.18 -5.34
C TRP A 257 13.89 -4.48 -4.33
N SER A 258 15.20 -4.74 -4.35
CA SER A 258 16.17 -4.02 -3.52
C SER A 258 16.29 -2.55 -3.94
N ASP A 259 16.12 -2.26 -5.23
CA ASP A 259 16.10 -0.90 -5.76
C ASP A 259 14.75 -0.19 -5.49
N VAL A 260 13.64 -0.86 -5.78
CA VAL A 260 12.29 -0.30 -5.61
C VAL A 260 11.93 -0.09 -4.14
N CYS A 261 12.32 -1.00 -3.24
CA CYS A 261 11.99 -0.94 -1.81
C CYS A 261 13.03 -0.13 -1.01
N TYR A 262 12.97 1.19 -1.11
CA TYR A 262 13.89 2.09 -0.41
C TYR A 262 13.71 2.13 1.14
N ARG A 263 12.52 1.79 1.64
CA ARG A 263 12.12 2.20 3.00
C ARG A 263 12.60 1.22 4.07
N ARG A 264 13.42 1.72 5.01
CA ARG A 264 13.62 1.11 6.34
C ARG A 264 12.29 1.22 7.10
N SER A 265 11.61 0.11 7.31
CA SER A 265 10.51 0.08 8.28
C SER A 265 11.14 -0.08 9.66
N VAL A 266 10.50 0.44 10.71
CA VAL A 266 11.01 0.38 12.10
C VAL A 266 11.42 -1.05 12.52
N ASP A 267 10.82 -2.07 11.89
CA ASP A 267 11.10 -3.49 12.14
C ASP A 267 11.73 -4.24 10.95
N LEU A 268 11.87 -3.62 9.77
CA LEU A 268 12.45 -4.25 8.58
C LEU A 268 13.71 -3.52 8.11
N ALA A 269 14.77 -4.31 8.02
CA ALA A 269 16.00 -4.00 7.32
C ALA A 269 15.72 -3.42 5.93
N SER A 270 16.53 -2.45 5.50
CA SER A 270 16.41 -1.92 4.16
C SER A 270 16.85 -2.98 3.16
N VAL A 271 16.00 -3.34 2.20
CA VAL A 271 16.36 -4.33 1.17
C VAL A 271 17.48 -3.78 0.26
N ARG A 272 17.58 -2.45 0.17
CA ARG A 272 18.62 -1.74 -0.58
C ARG A 272 20.05 -2.05 -0.11
N VAL A 273 20.25 -2.58 1.10
CA VAL A 273 21.59 -3.02 1.56
C VAL A 273 22.19 -4.11 0.66
N LEU A 274 21.36 -4.86 -0.07
CA LEU A 274 21.84 -5.86 -1.03
C LEU A 274 22.53 -5.24 -2.25
N LEU A 275 22.25 -3.97 -2.56
CA LEU A 275 22.89 -3.23 -3.65
C LEU A 275 24.24 -2.61 -3.24
N SER A 276 24.69 -2.83 -2.00
CA SER A 276 26.03 -2.43 -1.57
C SER A 276 27.06 -3.50 -1.93
N ASP A 277 28.33 -3.11 -2.01
CA ASP A 277 29.44 -4.06 -2.24
C ASP A 277 29.48 -5.18 -1.21
N ASP A 278 29.24 -4.85 0.06
CA ASP A 278 29.19 -5.85 1.15
C ASP A 278 27.94 -6.75 1.02
N GLY A 279 26.82 -6.19 0.57
CA GLY A 279 25.62 -6.92 0.20
C GLY A 279 25.90 -7.97 -0.87
N LEU A 280 26.52 -7.57 -1.98
CA LEU A 280 26.91 -8.47 -3.05
C LEU A 280 27.92 -9.53 -2.60
N LYS A 281 28.98 -9.14 -1.86
CA LYS A 281 29.94 -10.11 -1.30
C LYS A 281 29.26 -11.12 -0.40
N ARG A 282 28.27 -10.69 0.39
CA ARG A 282 27.52 -11.59 1.25
C ARG A 282 26.58 -12.51 0.46
N MET A 283 25.95 -12.01 -0.60
CA MET A 283 25.16 -12.81 -1.54
C MET A 283 26.02 -13.88 -2.22
N LEU A 284 27.26 -13.54 -2.61
CA LEU A 284 28.26 -14.48 -3.15
C LEU A 284 28.61 -15.54 -2.10
N ALA A 285 28.96 -15.12 -0.88
CA ALA A 285 29.29 -16.03 0.22
C ALA A 285 28.14 -16.98 0.61
N ARG A 286 26.89 -16.60 0.35
CA ARG A 286 25.68 -17.39 0.59
C ARG A 286 25.24 -18.20 -0.64
N GLY A 287 25.97 -18.14 -1.75
CA GLY A 287 25.67 -18.88 -2.98
C GLY A 287 24.42 -18.39 -3.72
N MET A 288 23.98 -17.14 -3.50
CA MET A 288 22.89 -16.54 -4.26
C MET A 288 23.34 -16.09 -5.66
N ILE A 289 24.60 -15.67 -5.76
CA ILE A 289 25.25 -15.26 -7.01
C ILE A 289 26.52 -16.09 -7.20
N THR A 290 26.87 -16.34 -8.44
CA THR A 290 28.12 -17.00 -8.80
C THR A 290 29.27 -15.98 -8.84
N PRO A 291 30.54 -16.43 -8.74
CA PRO A 291 31.69 -15.54 -8.90
C PRO A 291 31.71 -14.82 -10.26
N LEU A 292 31.22 -15.49 -11.31
CA LEU A 292 31.16 -14.91 -12.66
C LEU A 292 30.18 -13.74 -12.70
N GLU A 293 28.99 -13.90 -12.13
CA GLU A 293 27.98 -12.84 -12.09
C GLU A 293 28.39 -11.69 -11.18
N TYR A 294 29.02 -11.99 -10.04
CA TYR A 294 29.59 -10.96 -9.19
C TYR A 294 30.58 -10.08 -9.96
N ASN A 295 31.49 -10.70 -10.71
CA ASN A 295 32.45 -9.97 -11.54
C ASN A 295 31.76 -9.23 -12.69
N ALA A 296 30.75 -9.82 -13.33
CA ALA A 296 29.99 -9.18 -14.40
C ALA A 296 29.23 -7.93 -13.91
N LEU A 297 28.60 -8.01 -12.73
CA LEU A 297 27.91 -6.89 -12.10
C LEU A 297 28.85 -5.73 -11.79
N LEU A 298 30.05 -6.02 -11.27
CA LEU A 298 31.07 -5.00 -11.00
C LEU A 298 31.66 -4.41 -12.29
N ALA A 299 31.82 -5.24 -13.33
CA ALA A 299 32.38 -4.82 -14.60
C ALA A 299 31.40 -4.04 -15.49
N ALA A 300 30.09 -4.14 -15.23
CA ALA A 300 29.06 -3.52 -16.06
C ALA A 300 29.02 -1.98 -16.00
N GLU A 301 29.76 -1.36 -15.08
CA GLU A 301 29.80 0.11 -14.84
C GLU A 301 28.40 0.76 -14.65
N ALA A 302 27.36 -0.06 -14.50
CA ALA A 302 26.00 0.38 -14.28
C ALA A 302 25.81 0.79 -12.81
N PRO A 303 24.98 1.82 -12.53
CA PRO A 303 24.66 2.17 -11.17
C PRO A 303 23.97 0.99 -10.46
N PRO A 304 24.15 0.82 -9.14
CA PRO A 304 23.61 -0.33 -8.41
C PRO A 304 22.10 -0.53 -8.56
N SER A 305 21.35 0.57 -8.75
CA SER A 305 19.92 0.53 -9.03
C SER A 305 19.56 -0.22 -10.31
N ARG A 306 20.50 -0.38 -11.26
CA ARG A 306 20.28 -1.00 -12.57
C ARG A 306 20.91 -2.38 -12.71
N TRP A 307 21.52 -2.93 -11.67
CA TRP A 307 22.14 -4.26 -11.72
C TRP A 307 21.17 -5.38 -12.09
N TYR A 308 19.88 -5.23 -11.82
CA TYR A 308 18.85 -6.19 -12.24
C TYR A 308 18.66 -6.29 -13.77
N LEU A 309 19.17 -5.33 -14.55
CA LEU A 309 19.14 -5.35 -16.02
C LEU A 309 20.38 -6.05 -16.62
N VAL A 310 21.43 -6.24 -15.82
CA VAL A 310 22.69 -6.85 -16.23
C VAL A 310 22.64 -8.37 -16.08
N VAL A 311 21.87 -8.83 -15.09
CA VAL A 311 21.53 -10.25 -14.85
C VAL A 311 20.46 -10.69 -15.85
#